data_AF-H0XEI3-F1
#
_entry.id   AF-H0XEI3-F1
#
_cell.length_a   1.000
_cell.length_b   1.000
_cell.length_c   1.000
_cell.angle_alpha   90.00
_cell.angle_beta   90.00
_cell.angle_gamma   90.00
#
_symmetry.space_group_name_H-M   'P 1'
#
loop_
_entity.id
_entity.type
_entity.pdbx_description
1 polymer ?
#
loop_
_entity_poly.entity_id
_entity_poly.type
_entity_poly.pdbx_seq_one_letter_code
_entity_poly.pdbx_strand_id
1 'polypeptide(L)'
;MKKFRTWAWRGPPELCLLLWATLGCLSLSGSRSERLHSFESNAVNKSFAKSRHIRSVDVAPMPIDCELSSWSSWTTCDPCQKKRYRHAYLLRPSQFQGDPCSSSDKEVEDCVTNRPCRSQVRCEGFVCAQTGRCVNRRLLCNGDNDCGDQSDEANCRRIYKKCQHEMDQYWAIDRLASGVNLFTNSLEGPVLDHRYYAGGCSPHYILNTKFRKPYNVESYTPQTQGKYEFALAEYESYTDFEHNVMENTRSQSSFSLDFKIKGVFELGYNEQSDQGKNYIKRIKRFSHTKSAFLHARSDLEVARYKLKPRSLMLHYEFLQRVRRLPLEYGYGEYRDLFRDFGTHYITEAVLGGIYEYTLVMNKEAMERADYSLSNVHACAKYDFKLGAAIEDVYVRLGVSESKCRAILNEIKDRNKRSTMVEDLVVLVRGGASEHITALAYKALPTADLMQEWGDAVQYNPAIVKVKVEPLYELVTATDFAFSSTVKQNMKQALEEFQREFSPCHCAPCHGNGVPVLKESRCDCICPVGFRGPACEITSRQNVLTDGKWNCWSNWSSCSGGRKTRQRQCTNPPPQNGGSPCPGPDSETLNC
;
A
#
# COMPACT_ATOMS: atom_id res chain seq x y z
N MET A 1 6.28 26.61 36.15
CA MET A 1 5.79 27.98 36.47
C MET A 1 5.89 28.89 35.24
N LYS A 2 4.75 29.19 34.59
CA LYS A 2 4.43 30.45 33.88
C LYS A 2 2.95 30.32 33.49
N LYS A 3 2.15 31.35 33.77
CA LYS A 3 0.67 31.28 33.73
C LYS A 3 0.15 31.72 32.35
N PHE A 4 -0.89 31.05 31.86
CA PHE A 4 -1.86 31.67 30.96
C PHE A 4 -3.23 31.71 31.64
N ARG A 5 -3.90 32.86 31.57
CA ARG A 5 -5.21 33.12 32.18
C ARG A 5 -6.31 32.74 31.19
N THR A 6 -7.26 31.93 31.64
CA THR A 6 -8.61 31.91 31.06
C THR A 6 -9.46 33.01 31.73
N TRP A 7 -10.28 33.71 30.95
CA TRP A 7 -11.32 34.60 31.46
C TRP A 7 -12.66 34.08 30.94
N ALA A 8 -13.55 33.73 31.86
CA ALA A 8 -14.93 33.38 31.57
C ALA A 8 -15.82 34.56 31.95
N TRP A 9 -16.81 34.88 31.13
CA TRP A 9 -17.92 35.78 31.49
C TRP A 9 -19.25 35.12 31.16
N ARG A 10 -20.21 35.29 32.08
CA ARG A 10 -21.55 34.70 32.07
C ARG A 10 -22.53 35.59 31.32
N GLY A 11 -23.56 35.00 30.73
CA GLY A 11 -24.82 35.68 30.37
C GLY A 11 -26.00 35.05 31.15
N PRO A 12 -26.97 35.83 31.67
CA PRO A 12 -28.14 35.32 32.39
C PRO A 12 -29.34 35.01 31.45
N PRO A 13 -30.35 34.26 31.92
CA PRO A 13 -31.51 33.85 31.12
C PRO A 13 -32.83 34.62 31.40
N GLU A 14 -33.85 34.26 30.61
CA GLU A 14 -35.31 34.39 30.82
C GLU A 14 -36.13 35.51 30.14
N LEU A 15 -37.39 35.12 29.84
CA LEU A 15 -38.62 35.89 29.60
C LEU A 15 -38.79 36.68 28.29
N CYS A 16 -39.49 36.05 27.33
CA CYS A 16 -40.90 36.36 27.11
C CYS A 16 -41.66 35.25 26.36
N LEU A 17 -42.98 35.22 26.51
CA LEU A 17 -43.87 34.07 26.25
C LEU A 17 -45.05 34.46 25.31
N LEU A 18 -45.67 33.45 24.68
CA LEU A 18 -47.00 33.45 24.02
C LEU A 18 -47.09 34.23 22.69
N LEU A 19 -47.67 33.69 21.62
CA LEU A 19 -49.08 33.28 21.42
C LEU A 19 -49.16 32.03 20.51
N TRP A 20 -49.80 30.93 20.93
CA TRP A 20 -51.20 30.57 20.62
C TRP A 20 -51.49 30.53 19.09
N ALA A 21 -51.43 29.36 18.44
CA ALA A 21 -52.38 28.22 18.48
C ALA A 21 -53.58 28.39 17.52
N THR A 22 -53.76 27.42 16.60
CA THR A 22 -54.98 26.60 16.41
C THR A 22 -54.86 25.66 15.20
N LEU A 23 -55.37 24.42 15.34
CA LEU A 23 -56.10 23.58 14.36
C LEU A 23 -55.59 23.49 12.89
N GLY A 24 -55.46 22.33 12.25
CA GLY A 24 -55.68 20.94 12.71
C GLY A 24 -55.88 19.96 11.54
N CYS A 25 -55.62 18.68 11.79
CA CYS A 25 -56.17 17.48 11.12
C CYS A 25 -55.94 17.20 9.61
N LEU A 26 -55.74 15.89 9.35
CA LEU A 26 -55.94 15.13 8.11
C LEU A 26 -54.84 15.15 7.02
N SER A 27 -53.99 14.13 7.09
CA SER A 27 -53.20 13.59 5.99
C SER A 27 -53.99 12.59 5.14
N LEU A 28 -54.03 12.75 3.81
CA LEU A 28 -53.97 11.62 2.85
C LEU A 28 -53.88 12.06 1.36
N SER A 29 -53.03 11.34 0.61
CA SER A 29 -52.96 11.24 -0.87
C SER A 29 -52.48 12.46 -1.69
N GLY A 30 -51.81 12.24 -2.84
CA GLY A 30 -52.06 13.18 -3.95
C GLY A 30 -51.14 13.38 -5.16
N SER A 31 -49.84 13.04 -5.17
CA SER A 31 -48.96 13.03 -6.37
C SER A 31 -48.53 14.36 -7.09
N ARG A 32 -47.31 14.28 -7.68
CA ARG A 32 -46.87 14.79 -9.02
C ARG A 32 -46.40 16.26 -9.26
N SER A 33 -45.17 16.33 -9.81
CA SER A 33 -44.57 17.31 -10.75
C SER A 33 -44.02 18.70 -10.34
N GLU A 34 -42.77 18.90 -10.81
CA GLU A 34 -42.24 20.06 -11.57
C GLU A 34 -41.47 21.26 -10.94
N ARG A 35 -40.56 21.74 -11.82
CA ARG A 35 -39.59 22.88 -11.79
C ARG A 35 -40.27 24.22 -11.41
N LEU A 36 -39.60 25.30 -10.95
CA LEU A 36 -38.55 26.18 -11.53
C LEU A 36 -37.96 27.05 -10.36
N HIS A 37 -37.04 28.05 -10.44
CA HIS A 37 -36.29 28.71 -11.53
C HIS A 37 -34.87 29.16 -11.05
N SER A 38 -34.04 29.52 -12.03
CA SER A 38 -32.73 30.22 -12.10
C SER A 38 -32.48 31.53 -11.32
N PHE A 39 -31.19 31.94 -11.29
CA PHE A 39 -30.77 33.29 -11.71
C PHE A 39 -29.49 33.26 -12.56
N GLU A 40 -29.41 34.09 -13.60
CA GLU A 40 -28.31 34.17 -14.58
C GLU A 40 -27.27 35.26 -14.24
N SER A 41 -26.08 35.19 -14.86
CA SER A 41 -25.38 36.42 -15.27
C SER A 41 -24.49 36.23 -16.52
N ASN A 42 -24.96 36.82 -17.62
CA ASN A 42 -24.26 37.42 -18.77
C ASN A 42 -23.17 36.63 -19.53
N ALA A 43 -23.48 36.34 -20.80
CA ALA A 43 -22.53 35.88 -21.81
C ALA A 43 -21.76 37.04 -22.48
N VAL A 44 -20.49 36.81 -22.84
CA VAL A 44 -19.78 37.59 -23.86
C VAL A 44 -19.36 36.63 -24.98
N ASN A 45 -19.84 36.89 -26.19
CA ASN A 45 -19.55 36.08 -27.36
C ASN A 45 -18.06 36.16 -27.74
N LYS A 46 -17.36 35.02 -27.67
CA LYS A 46 -16.16 34.78 -28.47
C LYS A 46 -16.27 33.41 -29.12
N SER A 47 -16.15 33.40 -30.45
CA SER A 47 -16.37 32.24 -31.32
C SER A 47 -15.30 31.17 -31.13
N PHE A 48 -15.44 30.35 -30.10
CA PHE A 48 -14.72 29.07 -30.06
C PHE A 48 -15.40 28.10 -31.02
N ALA A 49 -14.73 27.85 -32.15
CA ALA A 49 -15.04 26.70 -32.98
C ALA A 49 -15.04 25.45 -32.08
N LYS A 50 -16.21 24.83 -31.90
CA LYS A 50 -16.30 23.51 -31.25
C LYS A 50 -15.43 22.57 -32.07
N SER A 51 -14.27 22.20 -31.55
CA SER A 51 -13.50 21.10 -32.13
C SER A 51 -14.46 19.91 -32.18
N ARG A 52 -14.68 19.38 -33.40
CA ARG A 52 -15.50 18.19 -33.54
C ARG A 52 -14.81 17.09 -32.75
N HIS A 53 -15.38 16.70 -31.61
CA HIS A 53 -15.07 15.40 -31.04
C HIS A 53 -15.41 14.40 -32.13
N ILE A 54 -14.38 13.77 -32.71
CA ILE A 54 -14.57 12.58 -33.50
C ILE A 54 -15.07 11.54 -32.50
N ARG A 55 -16.39 11.34 -32.48
CA ARG A 55 -16.95 10.12 -31.94
C ARG A 55 -16.43 9.00 -32.85
N SER A 56 -15.43 8.25 -32.39
CA SER A 56 -15.53 6.82 -32.62
C SER A 56 -16.89 6.39 -32.06
N VAL A 57 -17.60 5.53 -32.79
CA VAL A 57 -18.88 4.98 -32.32
C VAL A 57 -18.74 4.55 -30.87
N ASP A 58 -19.74 4.86 -30.03
CA ASP A 58 -19.76 4.54 -28.60
C ASP A 58 -19.70 3.02 -28.39
N VAL A 59 -18.48 2.47 -28.42
CA VAL A 59 -18.16 1.19 -27.80
C VAL A 59 -17.78 1.53 -26.37
N ALA A 60 -18.81 1.79 -25.55
CA ALA A 60 -18.66 1.63 -24.12
C ALA A 60 -18.09 0.21 -23.90
N PRO A 61 -16.99 0.06 -23.14
CA PRO A 61 -16.36 -1.23 -22.95
C PRO A 61 -17.40 -2.19 -22.38
N MET A 62 -17.56 -3.36 -23.01
CA MET A 62 -18.58 -4.31 -22.60
C MET A 62 -18.35 -4.69 -21.13
N PRO A 63 -19.36 -4.64 -20.26
CA PRO A 63 -19.25 -5.11 -18.89
C PRO A 63 -18.71 -6.54 -18.87
N ILE A 64 -17.73 -6.78 -18.00
CA ILE A 64 -17.12 -8.10 -17.82
C ILE A 64 -17.57 -8.59 -16.45
N ASP A 65 -18.51 -9.53 -16.45
CA ASP A 65 -19.03 -10.10 -15.21
C ASP A 65 -18.00 -11.06 -14.61
N CYS A 66 -18.02 -11.16 -13.29
CA CYS A 66 -17.14 -12.04 -12.52
C CYS A 66 -17.48 -13.52 -12.75
N GLU A 67 -16.48 -14.33 -13.10
CA GLU A 67 -16.65 -15.78 -13.26
C GLU A 67 -15.73 -16.53 -12.29
N LEU A 68 -16.34 -17.41 -11.47
CA LEU A 68 -15.64 -18.40 -10.66
C LEU A 68 -15.60 -19.73 -11.39
N SER A 69 -14.62 -20.57 -11.03
CA SER A 69 -14.57 -21.95 -11.47
C SER A 69 -15.77 -22.76 -11.00
N SER A 70 -15.96 -23.94 -11.60
CA SER A 70 -16.72 -24.99 -10.93
C SER A 70 -16.10 -25.32 -9.57
N TRP A 71 -16.92 -25.80 -8.64
CA TRP A 71 -16.48 -26.24 -7.32
C TRP A 71 -15.44 -27.35 -7.40
N SER A 72 -14.40 -27.26 -6.58
CA SER A 72 -13.49 -28.38 -6.33
C SER A 72 -14.26 -29.61 -5.80
N SER A 73 -13.69 -30.79 -5.99
CA SER A 73 -14.10 -31.97 -5.21
C SER A 73 -14.07 -31.65 -3.72
N TRP A 74 -15.03 -32.20 -2.97
CA TRP A 74 -15.02 -32.15 -1.51
C TRP A 74 -13.75 -32.84 -0.97
N THR A 75 -13.08 -32.21 0.01
CA THR A 75 -12.04 -32.88 0.77
C THR A 75 -12.60 -34.07 1.55
N THR A 76 -11.71 -34.97 1.97
CA THR A 76 -11.98 -35.86 3.10
C THR A 76 -12.38 -35.07 4.35
N CYS A 77 -13.12 -35.73 5.25
CA CYS A 77 -13.53 -35.13 6.51
C CYS A 77 -12.32 -34.94 7.44
N ASP A 78 -12.02 -33.69 7.80
CA ASP A 78 -10.88 -33.37 8.65
C ASP A 78 -11.07 -33.95 10.07
N PRO A 79 -10.09 -34.70 10.62
CA PRO A 79 -10.22 -35.38 11.90
C PRO A 79 -10.27 -34.43 13.10
N CYS A 80 -9.77 -33.19 12.95
CA CYS A 80 -9.65 -32.21 14.01
C CYS A 80 -10.80 -31.19 13.98
N GLN A 81 -11.11 -30.64 12.81
CA GLN A 81 -12.17 -29.65 12.62
C GLN A 81 -13.56 -30.28 12.46
N LYS A 82 -13.64 -31.59 12.15
CA LYS A 82 -14.89 -32.32 11.84
C LYS A 82 -15.70 -31.67 10.71
N LYS A 83 -14.98 -31.12 9.73
CA LYS A 83 -15.52 -30.40 8.58
C LYS A 83 -14.85 -30.88 7.30
N ARG A 84 -15.57 -30.78 6.19
CA ARG A 84 -15.05 -30.93 4.83
C ARG A 84 -15.16 -29.62 4.09
N TYR A 85 -14.28 -29.43 3.10
CA TYR A 85 -14.06 -28.16 2.44
C TYR A 85 -14.16 -28.33 0.92
N ARG A 86 -14.66 -27.31 0.24
CA ARG A 86 -14.48 -27.13 -1.21
C ARG A 86 -14.32 -25.66 -1.53
N HIS A 87 -13.72 -25.36 -2.67
CA HIS A 87 -13.47 -23.98 -3.10
C HIS A 87 -13.66 -23.83 -4.60
N ALA A 88 -13.87 -22.59 -5.03
CA ALA A 88 -13.73 -22.15 -6.40
C ALA A 88 -12.58 -21.15 -6.48
N TYR A 89 -11.92 -21.08 -7.64
CA TYR A 89 -10.91 -20.08 -7.95
C TYR A 89 -11.46 -19.05 -8.93
N LEU A 90 -10.95 -17.83 -8.88
CA LEU A 90 -11.32 -16.78 -9.82
C LEU A 90 -10.84 -17.16 -11.23
N LEU A 91 -11.77 -17.28 -12.19
CA LEU A 91 -11.46 -17.45 -13.61
C LEU A 91 -11.36 -16.10 -14.32
N ARG A 92 -12.32 -15.20 -14.04
CA ARG A 92 -12.36 -13.86 -14.61
C ARG A 92 -12.82 -12.85 -13.56
N PRO A 93 -12.04 -11.80 -13.26
CA PRO A 93 -12.47 -10.72 -12.39
C PRO A 93 -13.58 -9.88 -13.03
N SER A 94 -14.44 -9.30 -12.19
CA SER A 94 -15.38 -8.26 -12.62
C SER A 94 -14.63 -7.01 -13.12
N GLN A 95 -15.06 -6.46 -14.24
CA GLN A 95 -14.43 -5.26 -14.83
C GLN A 95 -15.46 -4.46 -15.64
N PHE A 96 -15.18 -3.16 -15.84
CA PHE A 96 -16.01 -2.25 -16.64
C PHE A 96 -17.50 -2.19 -16.23
N GLN A 97 -17.76 -2.20 -14.91
CA GLN A 97 -19.11 -2.21 -14.32
C GLN A 97 -19.91 -3.51 -14.55
N GLY A 98 -19.25 -4.62 -14.91
CA GLY A 98 -19.85 -5.95 -14.83
C GLY A 98 -20.11 -6.40 -13.38
N ASP A 99 -20.99 -7.39 -13.23
CA ASP A 99 -21.46 -7.82 -11.92
C ASP A 99 -20.35 -8.49 -11.09
N PRO A 100 -20.18 -8.13 -9.81
CA PRO A 100 -19.17 -8.71 -8.93
C PRO A 100 -19.57 -10.12 -8.46
N CYS A 101 -18.57 -10.96 -8.16
CA CYS A 101 -18.80 -12.26 -7.52
C CYS A 101 -19.42 -12.05 -6.13
N SER A 102 -20.72 -12.29 -5.99
CA SER A 102 -21.49 -12.13 -4.75
C SER A 102 -21.57 -13.41 -3.91
N SER A 103 -21.32 -14.57 -4.50
CA SER A 103 -21.23 -15.86 -3.81
C SER A 103 -19.89 -16.05 -3.12
N SER A 104 -19.88 -16.73 -1.97
CA SER A 104 -18.65 -17.20 -1.32
C SER A 104 -17.80 -18.03 -2.29
N ASP A 105 -16.49 -17.81 -2.31
CA ASP A 105 -15.53 -18.57 -3.12
C ASP A 105 -15.06 -19.88 -2.45
N LYS A 106 -15.63 -20.19 -1.28
CA LYS A 106 -15.45 -21.44 -0.54
C LYS A 106 -16.77 -21.92 0.10
N GLU A 107 -16.85 -23.21 0.38
CA GLU A 107 -17.89 -23.82 1.20
C GLU A 107 -17.29 -24.77 2.24
N VAL A 108 -17.98 -24.86 3.38
CA VAL A 108 -17.58 -25.68 4.53
C VAL A 108 -18.81 -26.41 5.06
N GLU A 109 -18.72 -27.73 5.14
CA GLU A 109 -19.79 -28.58 5.67
C GLU A 109 -19.31 -29.39 6.88
N ASP A 110 -20.18 -29.56 7.87
CA ASP A 110 -19.92 -30.44 9.01
C ASP A 110 -19.95 -31.91 8.57
N CYS A 111 -19.07 -32.73 9.15
CA CYS A 111 -18.96 -34.14 8.81
C CYS A 111 -18.56 -35.00 10.02
N VAL A 112 -18.93 -36.28 9.96
CA VAL A 112 -18.62 -37.25 11.02
C VAL A 112 -17.39 -38.06 10.64
N THR A 113 -16.43 -38.14 11.55
CA THR A 113 -15.21 -38.92 11.38
C THR A 113 -14.75 -39.51 12.71
N ASN A 114 -14.32 -40.77 12.66
CA ASN A 114 -13.80 -41.52 13.81
C ASN A 114 -12.26 -41.56 13.83
N ARG A 115 -11.60 -40.83 12.91
CA ARG A 115 -10.13 -40.73 12.87
C ARG A 115 -9.64 -39.93 14.09
N PRO A 116 -8.65 -40.42 14.86
CA PRO A 116 -8.16 -39.72 16.04
C PRO A 116 -7.40 -38.45 15.66
N CYS A 117 -7.74 -37.32 16.29
CA CYS A 117 -6.98 -36.09 16.22
C CYS A 117 -6.35 -35.75 17.58
N ARG A 118 -5.07 -35.32 17.56
CA ARG A 118 -4.34 -34.80 18.72
C ARG A 118 -4.08 -33.30 18.57
N SER A 119 -5.16 -32.51 18.50
CA SER A 119 -5.11 -31.05 18.31
C SER A 119 -4.63 -30.28 19.55
N GLN A 120 -4.76 -30.86 20.74
CA GLN A 120 -4.48 -30.14 21.99
C GLN A 120 -2.98 -30.06 22.29
N VAL A 121 -2.42 -28.87 22.08
CA VAL A 121 -1.09 -28.48 22.59
C VAL A 121 -1.17 -28.36 24.12
N ARG A 122 -0.19 -28.94 24.82
CA ARG A 122 -0.13 -28.87 26.30
C ARG A 122 0.28 -27.47 26.75
N CYS A 123 -0.51 -26.85 27.61
CA CYS A 123 -0.16 -25.60 28.29
C CYS A 123 0.24 -25.90 29.75
N GLU A 124 1.45 -25.52 30.15
CA GLU A 124 1.91 -25.61 31.55
C GLU A 124 1.42 -24.42 32.41
N GLY A 125 1.06 -23.31 31.75
CA GLY A 125 0.70 -22.04 32.35
C GLY A 125 -0.77 -21.90 32.75
N PHE A 126 -1.31 -20.72 32.49
CA PHE A 126 -2.72 -20.37 32.49
C PHE A 126 -3.22 -20.30 31.04
N VAL A 127 -4.46 -20.71 30.80
CA VAL A 127 -5.09 -20.64 29.47
C VAL A 127 -6.12 -19.50 29.48
N CYS A 128 -5.90 -18.51 28.62
CA CYS A 128 -6.78 -17.34 28.50
C CYS A 128 -8.18 -17.73 28.00
N ALA A 129 -9.20 -17.06 28.54
CA ALA A 129 -10.59 -17.52 28.44
C ALA A 129 -11.17 -17.47 27.03
N GLN A 130 -10.91 -16.41 26.26
CA GLN A 130 -11.39 -16.22 24.89
C GLN A 130 -10.28 -16.48 23.87
N THR A 131 -9.07 -15.95 24.11
CA THR A 131 -7.96 -16.08 23.14
C THR A 131 -7.40 -17.51 23.07
N GLY A 132 -7.51 -18.29 24.14
CA GLY A 132 -6.90 -19.62 24.24
C GLY A 132 -5.37 -19.60 24.19
N ARG A 133 -4.75 -18.44 24.44
CA ARG A 133 -3.29 -18.28 24.58
C ARG A 133 -2.82 -18.97 25.87
N CYS A 134 -1.61 -19.54 25.85
CA CYS A 134 -0.97 -20.09 27.05
C CYS A 134 -0.02 -19.04 27.63
N VAL A 135 -0.32 -18.54 28.83
CA VAL A 135 0.43 -17.46 29.50
C VAL A 135 1.09 -18.00 30.77
N ASN A 136 2.30 -17.54 31.10
CA ASN A 136 2.99 -17.99 32.31
C ASN A 136 2.27 -17.48 33.57
N ARG A 137 2.07 -18.34 34.58
CA ARG A 137 1.37 -17.96 35.84
C ARG A 137 2.01 -16.79 36.59
N ARG A 138 3.28 -16.47 36.34
CA ARG A 138 3.99 -15.29 36.87
C ARG A 138 3.48 -13.96 36.30
N LEU A 139 2.65 -14.00 35.27
CA LEU A 139 2.06 -12.84 34.60
C LEU A 139 0.62 -12.57 35.04
N LEU A 140 0.02 -13.43 35.86
CA LEU A 140 -1.32 -13.19 36.42
C LEU A 140 -1.26 -12.07 37.48
N CYS A 141 -2.24 -11.17 37.45
CA CYS A 141 -2.36 -10.04 38.39
C CYS A 141 -1.14 -9.10 38.40
N ASN A 142 -0.48 -8.90 37.25
CA ASN A 142 0.69 -8.04 37.07
C ASN A 142 0.33 -6.61 36.59
N GLY A 143 -0.93 -6.38 36.21
CA GLY A 143 -1.46 -5.10 35.70
C GLY A 143 -1.28 -4.87 34.20
N ASP A 144 -0.76 -5.85 33.46
CA ASP A 144 -0.66 -5.89 32.00
C ASP A 144 -1.75 -6.84 31.44
N ASN A 145 -2.10 -6.67 30.16
CA ASN A 145 -3.03 -7.58 29.46
C ASN A 145 -2.21 -8.54 28.57
N ASP A 146 -1.56 -9.54 29.17
CA ASP A 146 -0.75 -10.53 28.48
C ASP A 146 -1.63 -11.58 27.73
N CYS A 147 -2.88 -11.79 28.17
CA CYS A 147 -3.85 -12.67 27.51
C CYS A 147 -4.54 -12.07 26.26
N GLY A 148 -4.57 -10.75 26.13
CA GLY A 148 -5.31 -10.02 25.09
C GLY A 148 -6.77 -9.71 25.47
N ASP A 149 -7.43 -10.64 26.17
CA ASP A 149 -8.83 -10.55 26.63
C ASP A 149 -8.99 -10.13 28.11
N GLN A 150 -7.91 -9.72 28.78
CA GLN A 150 -7.84 -9.35 30.20
C GLN A 150 -8.20 -10.50 31.19
N SER A 151 -8.26 -11.75 30.74
CA SER A 151 -8.62 -12.89 31.61
C SER A 151 -7.54 -13.29 32.63
N ASP A 152 -6.31 -12.81 32.44
CA ASP A 152 -5.16 -12.89 33.34
C ASP A 152 -5.23 -11.91 34.53
N GLU A 153 -5.93 -10.78 34.36
CA GLU A 153 -6.17 -9.79 35.42
C GLU A 153 -7.54 -9.97 36.10
N ALA A 154 -8.29 -11.00 35.73
CA ALA A 154 -9.56 -11.35 36.36
C ALA A 154 -9.36 -11.97 37.76
N ASN A 155 -10.27 -11.65 38.70
CA ASN A 155 -10.31 -12.20 40.06
C ASN A 155 -9.05 -11.93 40.94
N CYS A 156 -8.28 -10.90 40.60
CA CYS A 156 -7.07 -10.52 41.32
C CYS A 156 -7.35 -9.85 42.67
N ARG A 157 -6.87 -10.46 43.77
CA ARG A 157 -6.97 -9.88 45.13
C ARG A 157 -6.09 -8.64 45.33
N ARG A 158 -4.95 -8.59 44.63
CA ARG A 158 -3.99 -7.47 44.59
C ARG A 158 -3.31 -7.51 43.22
N ILE A 159 -3.09 -6.34 42.62
CA ILE A 159 -2.38 -6.20 41.35
C ILE A 159 -0.93 -5.78 41.66
N TYR A 160 0.03 -6.62 41.31
CA TYR A 160 1.46 -6.36 41.51
C TYR A 160 2.04 -5.67 40.29
N LYS A 161 1.66 -4.40 40.09
CA LYS A 161 2.08 -3.58 38.94
C LYS A 161 3.57 -3.69 38.67
N LYS A 162 3.93 -4.31 37.54
CA LYS A 162 5.34 -4.48 37.14
C LYS A 162 5.99 -3.15 36.74
N CYS A 163 5.18 -2.22 36.24
CA CYS A 163 5.56 -0.85 35.91
C CYS A 163 4.96 0.15 36.90
N GLN A 164 5.84 0.94 37.53
CA GLN A 164 5.44 2.06 38.42
C GLN A 164 5.20 3.37 37.67
N HIS A 165 5.66 3.45 36.41
CA HIS A 165 5.51 4.62 35.55
C HIS A 165 4.82 4.23 34.26
N GLU A 166 3.95 5.11 33.77
CA GLU A 166 3.43 5.04 32.42
C GLU A 166 4.58 5.25 31.41
N MET A 167 4.51 4.50 30.32
CA MET A 167 5.53 4.47 29.27
C MET A 167 4.84 4.21 27.93
N ASP A 168 5.29 4.91 26.90
CA ASP A 168 4.70 4.85 25.58
C ASP A 168 5.14 3.60 24.79
N GLN A 169 4.33 3.24 23.80
CA GLN A 169 4.71 2.28 22.76
C GLN A 169 5.57 2.97 21.70
N TYR A 170 6.51 2.26 21.06
CA TYR A 170 7.31 2.86 19.98
C TYR A 170 6.41 3.36 18.84
N TRP A 171 6.80 4.47 18.23
CA TRP A 171 6.09 5.02 17.08
C TRP A 171 6.00 3.98 15.94
N ALA A 172 4.82 3.88 15.33
CA ALA A 172 4.49 2.91 14.28
C ALA A 172 4.66 1.40 14.65
N ILE A 173 4.78 1.02 15.93
CA ILE A 173 5.05 -0.37 16.31
C ILE A 173 3.95 -1.37 15.93
N ASP A 174 2.69 -0.93 15.93
CA ASP A 174 1.54 -1.74 15.48
C ASP A 174 1.67 -2.08 13.98
N ARG A 175 2.16 -1.15 13.13
CA ARG A 175 2.40 -1.40 11.69
C ARG A 175 3.53 -2.42 11.45
N LEU A 176 4.49 -2.52 12.38
CA LEU A 176 5.53 -3.54 12.36
C LEU A 176 5.06 -4.91 12.89
N ALA A 177 3.87 -4.96 13.50
CA ALA A 177 3.22 -6.18 13.99
C ALA A 177 2.29 -6.81 12.95
N SER A 178 1.82 -6.01 11.97
CA SER A 178 1.06 -6.44 10.80
C SER A 178 1.82 -7.42 9.91
N GLY A 179 1.07 -8.32 9.28
CA GLY A 179 1.55 -9.05 8.12
C GLY A 179 1.63 -8.15 6.89
N VAL A 180 2.38 -8.61 5.89
CA VAL A 180 2.66 -7.88 4.64
C VAL A 180 2.26 -8.73 3.47
N ASN A 181 1.43 -8.19 2.58
CA ASN A 181 1.11 -8.80 1.30
C ASN A 181 2.07 -8.24 0.23
N LEU A 182 3.11 -9.01 -0.08
CA LEU A 182 4.14 -8.59 -1.04
C LEU A 182 3.68 -8.58 -2.51
N PHE A 183 2.49 -9.10 -2.82
CA PHE A 183 1.93 -9.03 -4.18
C PHE A 183 1.20 -7.70 -4.44
N THR A 184 0.80 -6.99 -3.37
CA THR A 184 0.09 -5.69 -3.42
C THR A 184 0.84 -4.56 -2.72
N ASN A 185 1.94 -4.87 -2.03
CA ASN A 185 2.67 -3.98 -1.11
C ASN A 185 1.76 -3.35 -0.03
N SER A 186 0.76 -4.09 0.46
CA SER A 186 -0.12 -3.68 1.57
C SER A 186 0.30 -4.28 2.91
N LEU A 187 -0.04 -3.57 3.99
CA LEU A 187 -0.03 -4.09 5.36
C LEU A 187 -1.43 -4.62 5.68
N GLU A 188 -1.49 -5.86 6.15
CA GLU A 188 -2.73 -6.56 6.47
C GLU A 188 -2.89 -6.71 8.00
N GLY A 189 -3.69 -7.68 8.45
CA GLY A 189 -3.97 -7.93 9.86
C GLY A 189 -2.73 -8.23 10.73
N PRO A 190 -2.84 -8.04 12.06
CA PRO A 190 -1.75 -8.27 13.02
C PRO A 190 -1.39 -9.76 13.13
N VAL A 191 -0.12 -10.09 12.91
CA VAL A 191 0.42 -11.46 13.00
C VAL A 191 1.29 -11.66 14.25
N LEU A 192 1.92 -10.59 14.74
CA LEU A 192 2.72 -10.55 15.96
C LEU A 192 2.02 -9.74 17.05
N ASP A 193 2.22 -10.11 18.30
CA ASP A 193 1.75 -9.32 19.44
C ASP A 193 2.86 -8.38 19.95
N HIS A 194 2.82 -7.13 19.51
CA HIS A 194 3.70 -6.06 19.99
C HIS A 194 3.17 -5.33 21.24
N ARG A 195 2.08 -5.81 21.84
CA ARG A 195 1.53 -5.32 23.11
C ARG A 195 1.83 -6.25 24.27
N TYR A 196 2.25 -7.49 23.99
CA TYR A 196 2.80 -8.43 24.97
C TYR A 196 4.20 -8.01 25.46
N TYR A 197 4.39 -7.98 26.78
CA TYR A 197 5.64 -7.56 27.42
C TYR A 197 6.37 -8.66 28.18
N ALA A 198 5.72 -9.81 28.44
CA ALA A 198 6.27 -10.91 29.25
C ALA A 198 6.77 -10.46 30.64
N GLY A 199 6.10 -9.48 31.26
CA GLY A 199 6.54 -8.87 32.52
C GLY A 199 7.83 -8.02 32.41
N GLY A 200 8.25 -7.67 31.20
CA GLY A 200 9.34 -6.72 30.94
C GLY A 200 8.90 -5.27 31.18
N CYS A 201 9.74 -4.48 31.85
CA CYS A 201 9.45 -3.08 32.20
C CYS A 201 10.70 -2.17 32.25
N SER A 202 11.77 -2.51 31.53
CA SER A 202 12.93 -1.62 31.41
C SER A 202 12.58 -0.42 30.51
N PRO A 203 12.63 0.84 30.98
CA PRO A 203 12.38 2.00 30.15
C PRO A 203 13.50 2.19 29.10
N HIS A 204 13.10 2.51 27.87
CA HIS A 204 14.00 2.87 26.78
C HIS A 204 13.77 4.35 26.43
N TYR A 205 14.81 5.18 26.53
CA TYR A 205 14.69 6.62 26.32
C TYR A 205 15.03 6.98 24.88
N ILE A 206 14.11 7.68 24.19
CA ILE A 206 14.32 8.26 22.86
C ILE A 206 13.76 9.68 22.90
N LEU A 207 14.57 10.69 22.55
CA LEU A 207 14.17 12.11 22.51
C LEU A 207 13.42 12.58 23.79
N ASN A 208 13.95 12.22 24.96
CA ASN A 208 13.37 12.45 26.30
C ASN A 208 12.04 11.74 26.62
N THR A 209 11.45 11.01 25.67
CA THR A 209 10.26 10.18 25.87
C THR A 209 10.63 8.80 26.42
N LYS A 210 9.80 8.26 27.32
CA LYS A 210 9.99 6.95 27.98
C LYS A 210 9.18 5.88 27.25
N PHE A 211 9.85 5.03 26.49
CA PHE A 211 9.22 3.91 25.79
C PHE A 211 9.36 2.59 26.53
N ARG A 212 8.36 1.73 26.39
CA ARG A 212 8.39 0.33 26.88
C ARG A 212 8.70 -0.62 25.72
N LYS A 213 9.85 -1.29 25.75
CA LYS A 213 10.20 -2.28 24.72
C LYS A 213 9.29 -3.52 24.81
N PRO A 214 8.51 -3.86 23.77
CA PRO A 214 7.68 -5.06 23.78
C PRO A 214 8.49 -6.34 23.62
N TYR A 215 7.94 -7.47 24.05
CA TYR A 215 8.69 -8.71 24.18
C TYR A 215 9.26 -9.22 22.84
N ASN A 216 8.52 -9.11 21.75
CA ASN A 216 8.96 -9.61 20.44
C ASN A 216 10.17 -8.87 19.86
N VAL A 217 10.47 -7.66 20.35
CA VAL A 217 11.43 -6.75 19.72
C VAL A 217 12.81 -6.93 20.35
N GLU A 218 13.78 -7.30 19.51
CA GLU A 218 15.18 -7.43 19.90
C GLU A 218 15.76 -6.04 20.13
N SER A 219 15.70 -5.17 19.12
CA SER A 219 16.19 -3.79 19.17
C SER A 219 15.30 -2.82 18.38
N TYR A 220 15.28 -1.57 18.86
CA TYR A 220 14.70 -0.42 18.19
C TYR A 220 15.68 0.73 18.41
N THR A 221 16.50 1.06 17.42
CA THR A 221 17.57 2.05 17.57
C THR A 221 17.24 3.32 16.77
N PRO A 222 17.11 4.49 17.43
CA PRO A 222 16.93 5.75 16.71
C PRO A 222 18.19 6.06 15.88
N GLN A 223 17.99 6.72 14.74
CA GLN A 223 19.05 7.20 13.85
C GLN A 223 19.05 8.73 13.88
N THR A 224 20.23 9.33 14.03
CA THR A 224 20.41 10.79 14.11
C THR A 224 21.04 11.39 12.86
N GLN A 225 21.12 10.60 11.77
CA GLN A 225 21.84 10.95 10.54
C GLN A 225 20.91 11.04 9.33
N GLY A 226 19.92 11.92 9.42
CA GLY A 226 19.25 12.47 8.25
C GLY A 226 20.01 13.70 7.73
N LYS A 227 20.59 13.62 6.53
CA LYS A 227 20.86 14.81 5.73
C LYS A 227 19.75 14.91 4.70
N TYR A 228 19.12 16.07 4.57
CA TYR A 228 18.14 16.37 3.51
C TYR A 228 18.84 16.56 2.15
N GLU A 229 19.67 15.59 1.76
CA GLU A 229 20.34 15.55 0.47
C GLU A 229 19.43 14.80 -0.52
N PHE A 230 19.25 15.40 -1.70
CA PHE A 230 18.49 14.78 -2.78
C PHE A 230 19.46 14.04 -3.71
N ALA A 231 19.26 12.73 -3.85
CA ALA A 231 19.76 11.98 -4.99
C ALA A 231 18.96 12.41 -6.22
N LEU A 232 19.65 12.93 -7.22
CA LEU A 232 19.07 13.36 -8.49
C LEU A 232 19.43 12.35 -9.58
N ALA A 233 18.47 12.03 -10.44
CA ALA A 233 18.63 11.13 -11.58
C ALA A 233 17.96 11.72 -12.83
N GLU A 234 18.67 11.68 -13.95
CA GLU A 234 18.25 12.19 -15.25
C GLU A 234 17.75 11.05 -16.14
N TYR A 235 16.61 11.24 -16.81
CA TYR A 235 16.09 10.28 -17.79
C TYR A 235 15.65 11.01 -19.07
N GLU A 236 16.24 10.60 -20.19
CA GLU A 236 15.95 11.11 -21.54
C GLU A 236 14.56 10.71 -22.06
N SER A 237 14.02 9.58 -21.57
CA SER A 237 12.74 9.03 -22.01
C SER A 237 11.87 8.54 -20.85
N TYR A 238 10.57 8.41 -21.13
CA TYR A 238 9.63 7.83 -20.18
C TYR A 238 9.92 6.35 -19.89
N THR A 239 10.37 5.58 -20.89
CA THR A 239 10.67 4.15 -20.73
C THR A 239 11.84 3.92 -19.78
N ASP A 240 12.87 4.78 -19.84
CA ASP A 240 14.01 4.71 -18.91
C ASP A 240 13.57 5.08 -17.48
N PHE A 241 12.69 6.07 -17.34
CA PHE A 241 12.11 6.46 -16.06
C PHE A 241 11.21 5.36 -15.47
N GLU A 242 10.28 4.79 -16.25
CA GLU A 242 9.38 3.72 -15.77
C GLU A 242 10.18 2.50 -15.34
N HIS A 243 11.13 2.02 -16.14
CA HIS A 243 11.94 0.86 -15.80
C HIS A 243 12.72 1.08 -14.48
N ASN A 244 13.39 2.22 -14.34
CA ASN A 244 14.29 2.46 -13.21
C ASN A 244 13.60 2.93 -11.93
N VAL A 245 12.49 3.67 -12.00
CA VAL A 245 11.80 4.25 -10.83
C VAL A 245 10.53 3.48 -10.45
N MET A 246 9.81 2.93 -11.44
CA MET A 246 8.54 2.22 -11.19
C MET A 246 8.72 0.69 -11.21
N GLU A 247 9.33 0.12 -12.26
CA GLU A 247 9.46 -1.34 -12.39
C GLU A 247 10.49 -1.94 -11.45
N ASN A 248 11.67 -1.33 -11.26
CA ASN A 248 12.63 -1.78 -10.24
C ASN A 248 12.04 -1.77 -8.81
N THR A 249 11.11 -0.86 -8.54
CA THR A 249 10.39 -0.79 -7.26
C THR A 249 9.29 -1.85 -7.14
N ARG A 250 8.77 -2.36 -8.27
CA ARG A 250 7.86 -3.51 -8.35
C ARG A 250 8.60 -4.86 -8.31
N SER A 251 9.77 -4.95 -8.96
CA SER A 251 10.47 -6.20 -9.28
C SER A 251 11.44 -6.71 -8.21
N GLN A 252 11.66 -5.95 -7.13
CA GLN A 252 12.41 -6.41 -5.95
C GLN A 252 11.77 -7.64 -5.27
N SER A 253 10.52 -7.97 -5.59
CA SER A 253 9.83 -9.21 -5.23
C SER A 253 10.21 -10.41 -6.12
N SER A 254 11.51 -10.58 -6.44
CA SER A 254 12.01 -11.77 -7.14
C SER A 254 12.08 -12.98 -6.20
N PHE A 255 10.96 -13.67 -6.04
CA PHE A 255 10.83 -14.81 -5.14
C PHE A 255 11.70 -16.00 -5.58
N SER A 256 12.51 -16.50 -4.65
CA SER A 256 13.12 -17.83 -4.78
C SER A 256 12.05 -18.93 -4.65
N LEU A 257 12.39 -20.18 -4.97
CA LEU A 257 11.50 -21.36 -4.90
C LEU A 257 10.77 -21.57 -3.55
N ASP A 258 11.26 -20.96 -2.46
CA ASP A 258 10.64 -21.00 -1.12
C ASP A 258 9.89 -19.71 -0.73
N PHE A 259 9.70 -18.75 -1.65
CA PHE A 259 9.23 -17.38 -1.37
C PHE A 259 10.13 -16.57 -0.43
N LYS A 260 11.35 -17.04 -0.13
CA LYS A 260 12.29 -16.34 0.75
C LYS A 260 13.06 -15.28 -0.01
N ILE A 261 12.94 -14.03 0.44
CA ILE A 261 13.75 -12.89 -0.02
C ILE A 261 14.98 -12.80 0.89
N LYS A 262 16.18 -12.74 0.30
CA LYS A 262 17.44 -12.61 1.04
C LYS A 262 17.85 -11.15 1.13
N GLY A 263 17.93 -10.63 2.36
CA GLY A 263 18.42 -9.28 2.65
C GLY A 263 17.30 -8.26 2.84
N VAL A 264 17.72 -7.01 3.02
CA VAL A 264 16.84 -5.84 3.17
C VAL A 264 16.61 -5.22 1.79
N PHE A 265 15.35 -4.97 1.43
CA PHE A 265 14.92 -4.36 0.17
C PHE A 265 13.96 -3.20 0.44
N GLU A 266 13.65 -2.37 -0.56
CA GLU A 266 12.70 -1.26 -0.40
C GLU A 266 11.25 -1.78 -0.44
N LEU A 267 10.42 -1.36 0.52
CA LEU A 267 8.99 -1.63 0.44
C LEU A 267 8.38 -0.62 -0.53
N GLY A 268 7.97 -1.12 -1.70
CA GLY A 268 7.31 -0.32 -2.74
C GLY A 268 6.02 0.32 -2.25
N TYR A 269 5.59 1.39 -2.93
CA TYR A 269 4.30 2.01 -2.60
C TYR A 269 3.13 1.12 -3.04
N ASN A 270 2.03 1.16 -2.28
CA ASN A 270 0.81 0.44 -2.64
C ASN A 270 0.09 1.17 -3.80
N GLU A 271 0.04 0.55 -4.99
CA GLU A 271 -0.63 1.10 -6.17
C GLU A 271 -2.15 1.20 -6.04
N GLN A 272 -2.75 0.43 -5.12
CA GLN A 272 -4.18 0.47 -4.83
C GLN A 272 -4.59 1.68 -3.97
N SER A 273 -3.62 2.34 -3.31
CA SER A 273 -3.81 3.54 -2.47
C SER A 273 -4.05 4.78 -3.33
N ASP A 274 -4.81 5.75 -2.83
CA ASP A 274 -5.15 6.95 -3.61
C ASP A 274 -3.93 7.78 -4.02
N GLN A 275 -2.90 7.82 -3.18
CA GLN A 275 -1.63 8.48 -3.48
C GLN A 275 -0.89 7.77 -4.62
N GLY A 276 -0.79 6.44 -4.58
CA GLY A 276 -0.19 5.62 -5.63
C GLY A 276 -0.97 5.71 -6.95
N LYS A 277 -2.31 5.59 -6.89
CA LYS A 277 -3.21 5.78 -8.05
C LYS A 277 -3.01 7.16 -8.69
N ASN A 278 -2.93 8.22 -7.90
CA ASN A 278 -2.74 9.59 -8.40
C ASN A 278 -1.33 9.80 -9.01
N TYR A 279 -0.29 9.22 -8.40
CA TYR A 279 1.08 9.25 -8.92
C TYR A 279 1.15 8.59 -10.30
N ILE A 280 0.70 7.33 -10.41
CA ILE A 280 0.66 6.57 -11.67
C ILE A 280 -0.13 7.34 -12.74
N LYS A 281 -1.34 7.83 -12.40
CA LYS A 281 -2.21 8.61 -13.30
C LYS A 281 -1.54 9.86 -13.87
N ARG A 282 -0.79 10.61 -13.06
CA ARG A 282 -0.09 11.82 -13.51
C ARG A 282 1.13 11.49 -14.36
N ILE A 283 1.92 10.50 -13.96
CA ILE A 283 3.15 10.09 -14.66
C ILE A 283 2.85 9.43 -16.01
N LYS A 284 1.90 8.48 -16.08
CA LYS A 284 1.56 7.75 -17.32
C LYS A 284 1.06 8.64 -18.47
N ARG A 285 0.64 9.89 -18.22
CA ARG A 285 0.18 10.80 -19.29
C ARG A 285 1.26 11.17 -20.30
N PHE A 286 2.51 10.94 -19.92
CA PHE A 286 3.75 11.28 -20.62
C PHE A 286 4.43 10.10 -21.31
N SER A 287 3.81 8.92 -21.36
CA SER A 287 4.48 7.72 -21.90
C SER A 287 4.87 7.82 -23.36
N HIS A 288 4.15 8.67 -24.11
CA HIS A 288 4.29 8.88 -25.55
C HIS A 288 4.51 10.37 -25.90
N THR A 289 5.08 11.15 -24.99
CA THR A 289 5.47 12.55 -25.23
C THR A 289 6.98 12.66 -25.31
N LYS A 290 7.49 13.65 -26.06
CA LYS A 290 8.92 14.02 -26.06
C LYS A 290 9.28 14.77 -24.78
N SER A 291 9.15 14.09 -23.64
CA SER A 291 9.37 14.66 -22.32
C SER A 291 10.63 14.04 -21.70
N ALA A 292 11.47 14.89 -21.13
CA ALA A 292 12.59 14.49 -20.30
C ALA A 292 12.20 14.56 -18.82
N PHE A 293 12.81 13.72 -17.99
CA PHE A 293 12.45 13.59 -16.57
C PHE A 293 13.68 13.84 -15.69
N LEU A 294 13.54 14.72 -14.71
CA LEU A 294 14.47 14.85 -13.60
C LEU A 294 13.78 14.30 -12.35
N HIS A 295 14.26 13.17 -11.86
CA HIS A 295 13.78 12.56 -10.63
C HIS A 295 14.68 12.97 -9.47
N ALA A 296 14.08 13.30 -8.33
CA ALA A 296 14.75 13.70 -7.11
C ALA A 296 14.18 12.91 -5.94
N ARG A 297 15.06 12.33 -5.14
CA ARG A 297 14.70 11.50 -3.99
C ARG A 297 15.54 11.87 -2.77
N SER A 298 14.89 12.05 -1.62
CA SER A 298 15.56 12.15 -0.33
C SER A 298 14.99 11.12 0.65
N ASP A 299 15.86 10.29 1.21
CA ASP A 299 15.55 9.26 2.19
C ASP A 299 15.94 9.74 3.60
N LEU A 300 15.00 9.72 4.54
CA LEU A 300 15.22 10.06 5.95
C LEU A 300 15.06 8.81 6.81
N GLU A 301 16.16 8.19 7.25
CA GLU A 301 16.12 7.07 8.21
C GLU A 301 15.99 7.62 9.64
N VAL A 302 14.92 7.23 10.35
CA VAL A 302 14.61 7.68 11.72
C VAL A 302 14.88 6.61 12.76
N ALA A 303 14.59 5.33 12.45
CA ALA A 303 14.87 4.23 13.36
C ALA A 303 15.11 2.93 12.61
N ARG A 304 15.87 2.03 13.24
CA ARG A 304 16.06 0.65 12.77
C ARG A 304 15.44 -0.32 13.76
N TYR A 305 14.65 -1.23 13.20
CA TYR A 305 13.86 -2.23 13.92
C TYR A 305 14.41 -3.62 13.65
N LYS A 306 14.49 -4.45 14.70
CA LYS A 306 14.83 -5.87 14.60
C LYS A 306 13.93 -6.71 15.51
N LEU A 307 13.26 -7.68 14.91
CA LEU A 307 12.50 -8.72 15.59
C LEU A 307 13.44 -9.76 16.21
N LYS A 308 13.04 -10.38 17.32
CA LYS A 308 13.75 -11.54 17.86
C LYS A 308 13.77 -12.71 16.85
N PRO A 309 14.84 -13.52 16.83
CA PRO A 309 14.96 -14.60 15.86
C PRO A 309 14.07 -15.82 16.14
N ARG A 310 13.63 -16.03 17.40
CA ARG A 310 12.84 -17.19 17.85
C ARG A 310 11.99 -16.84 19.07
N SER A 311 11.05 -17.72 19.41
CA SER A 311 10.17 -17.62 20.60
C SER A 311 9.36 -16.31 20.58
N LEU A 312 8.63 -16.09 19.50
CA LEU A 312 7.80 -14.90 19.28
C LEU A 312 6.40 -15.12 19.86
N MET A 313 5.79 -14.06 20.40
CA MET A 313 4.37 -14.07 20.74
C MET A 313 3.54 -13.69 19.51
N LEU A 314 2.75 -14.64 19.02
CA LEU A 314 1.82 -14.42 17.90
C LEU A 314 0.60 -13.62 18.36
N HIS A 315 0.04 -12.80 17.46
CA HIS A 315 -1.24 -12.14 17.73
C HIS A 315 -2.34 -13.18 17.95
N TYR A 316 -3.26 -12.93 18.87
CA TYR A 316 -4.24 -13.94 19.27
C TYR A 316 -5.23 -14.30 18.14
N GLU A 317 -5.59 -13.34 17.29
CA GLU A 317 -6.45 -13.57 16.12
C GLU A 317 -5.77 -14.47 15.10
N PHE A 318 -4.50 -14.20 14.77
CA PHE A 318 -3.69 -15.04 13.89
C PHE A 318 -3.50 -16.46 14.48
N LEU A 319 -3.20 -16.56 15.78
CA LEU A 319 -3.10 -17.83 16.52
C LEU A 319 -4.41 -18.65 16.42
N GLN A 320 -5.57 -18.00 16.61
CA GLN A 320 -6.88 -18.63 16.46
C GLN A 320 -7.17 -19.03 15.01
N ARG A 321 -6.86 -18.17 14.03
CA ARG A 321 -7.07 -18.45 12.60
C ARG A 321 -6.26 -19.66 12.15
N VAL A 322 -4.98 -19.74 12.51
CA VAL A 322 -4.11 -20.88 12.18
C VAL A 322 -4.57 -22.17 12.87
N ARG A 323 -5.05 -22.11 14.12
CA ARG A 323 -5.65 -23.27 14.81
C ARG A 323 -6.95 -23.79 14.18
N ARG A 324 -7.64 -22.97 13.37
CA ARG A 324 -8.85 -23.34 12.62
C ARG A 324 -8.56 -23.90 11.21
N LEU A 325 -7.31 -23.86 10.75
CA LEU A 325 -6.93 -24.44 9.47
C LEU A 325 -7.13 -25.97 9.50
N PRO A 326 -7.57 -26.58 8.39
CA PRO A 326 -7.60 -28.03 8.25
C PRO A 326 -6.18 -28.60 8.08
N LEU A 327 -6.05 -29.91 8.30
CA LEU A 327 -4.88 -30.70 7.94
C LEU A 327 -4.98 -31.22 6.50
N GLU A 328 -6.20 -31.55 6.07
CA GLU A 328 -6.52 -31.87 4.69
C GLU A 328 -6.46 -30.59 3.83
N TYR A 329 -5.89 -30.66 2.62
CA TYR A 329 -5.65 -29.47 1.82
C TYR A 329 -6.94 -28.87 1.24
N GLY A 330 -7.41 -27.76 1.82
CA GLY A 330 -8.51 -26.94 1.31
C GLY A 330 -8.07 -25.51 1.04
N TYR A 331 -7.67 -25.20 -0.21
CA TYR A 331 -7.08 -23.91 -0.60
C TYR A 331 -7.86 -22.69 -0.10
N GLY A 332 -9.19 -22.69 -0.17
CA GLY A 332 -10.03 -21.56 0.28
C GLY A 332 -9.77 -21.10 1.73
N GLU A 333 -9.45 -22.00 2.66
CA GLU A 333 -9.10 -21.60 4.05
C GLU A 333 -7.71 -20.94 4.16
N TYR A 334 -6.77 -21.35 3.32
CA TYR A 334 -5.43 -20.76 3.27
C TYR A 334 -5.42 -19.45 2.46
N ARG A 335 -6.24 -19.34 1.40
CA ARG A 335 -6.45 -18.10 0.65
C ARG A 335 -6.95 -16.99 1.56
N ASP A 336 -7.96 -17.27 2.38
CA ASP A 336 -8.49 -16.29 3.34
C ASP A 336 -7.44 -15.90 4.39
N LEU A 337 -6.64 -16.86 4.91
CA LEU A 337 -5.53 -16.54 5.81
C LEU A 337 -4.56 -15.51 5.18
N PHE A 338 -4.24 -15.66 3.89
CA PHE A 338 -3.37 -14.72 3.18
C PHE A 338 -4.02 -13.40 2.79
N ARG A 339 -5.37 -13.35 2.65
CA ARG A 339 -6.13 -12.10 2.53
C ARG A 339 -6.16 -11.34 3.87
N ASP A 340 -6.47 -12.05 4.96
CA ASP A 340 -6.64 -11.49 6.30
C ASP A 340 -5.30 -10.99 6.90
N PHE A 341 -4.21 -11.74 6.68
CA PHE A 341 -2.91 -11.56 7.37
C PHE A 341 -1.71 -11.38 6.42
N GLY A 342 -1.93 -11.25 5.11
CA GLY A 342 -0.85 -11.12 4.13
C GLY A 342 -0.04 -12.41 3.96
N THR A 343 1.08 -12.32 3.24
CA THR A 343 1.89 -13.50 2.86
C THR A 343 3.19 -13.64 3.64
N HIS A 344 3.67 -12.54 4.24
CA HIS A 344 4.95 -12.44 4.92
C HIS A 344 4.83 -11.62 6.21
N TYR A 345 5.86 -11.66 7.06
CA TYR A 345 5.99 -10.79 8.25
C TYR A 345 7.37 -10.13 8.30
N ILE A 346 7.47 -9.01 9.03
CA ILE A 346 8.67 -8.17 9.07
C ILE A 346 9.65 -8.66 10.14
N THR A 347 10.90 -8.97 9.74
CA THR A 347 11.98 -9.39 10.64
C THR A 347 12.96 -8.27 10.96
N GLU A 348 13.33 -7.47 9.96
CA GLU A 348 14.11 -6.24 10.12
C GLU A 348 13.44 -5.13 9.29
N ALA A 349 13.48 -3.89 9.78
CA ALA A 349 12.94 -2.75 9.04
C ALA A 349 13.71 -1.45 9.31
N VAL A 350 13.71 -0.58 8.30
CA VAL A 350 14.11 0.82 8.42
C VAL A 350 12.83 1.65 8.43
N LEU A 351 12.59 2.32 9.55
CA LEU A 351 11.55 3.31 9.73
C LEU A 351 12.07 4.69 9.36
N GLY A 352 11.25 5.47 8.67
CA GLY A 352 11.68 6.76 8.15
C GLY A 352 10.65 7.42 7.25
N GLY A 353 11.14 8.23 6.34
CA GLY A 353 10.33 8.85 5.30
C GLY A 353 11.08 8.91 3.98
N ILE A 354 10.34 8.97 2.88
CA ILE A 354 10.88 9.24 1.56
C ILE A 354 10.14 10.44 0.98
N TYR A 355 10.89 11.45 0.54
CA TYR A 355 10.39 12.57 -0.24
C TYR A 355 10.90 12.42 -1.68
N GLU A 356 10.00 12.10 -2.60
CA GLU A 356 10.29 11.95 -4.02
C GLU A 356 9.53 13.02 -4.82
N TYR A 357 10.21 13.66 -5.77
CA TYR A 357 9.54 14.47 -6.78
C TYR A 357 10.14 14.23 -8.16
N THR A 358 9.32 14.37 -9.19
CA THR A 358 9.71 14.24 -10.59
C THR A 358 9.26 15.48 -11.34
N LEU A 359 10.23 16.22 -11.89
CA LEU A 359 9.99 17.28 -12.86
C LEU A 359 9.90 16.65 -14.24
N VAL A 360 8.82 16.96 -14.96
CA VAL A 360 8.62 16.53 -16.34
C VAL A 360 8.72 17.74 -17.25
N MET A 361 9.60 17.67 -18.24
CA MET A 361 10.01 18.81 -19.06
C MET A 361 9.78 18.52 -20.54
N ASN A 362 9.19 19.45 -21.27
CA ASN A 362 9.01 19.32 -22.71
C ASN A 362 10.35 19.54 -23.42
N LYS A 363 10.89 18.50 -24.08
CA LYS A 363 12.24 18.55 -24.67
C LYS A 363 12.37 19.63 -25.75
N GLU A 364 11.35 19.78 -26.60
CA GLU A 364 11.34 20.81 -27.65
C GLU A 364 11.21 22.24 -27.09
N ALA A 365 10.60 22.43 -25.93
CA ALA A 365 10.56 23.74 -25.25
C ALA A 365 11.87 24.05 -24.52
N MET A 366 12.47 23.04 -23.89
CA MET A 366 13.77 23.11 -23.22
C MET A 366 14.87 23.50 -24.20
N GLU A 367 14.95 22.82 -25.36
CA GLU A 367 15.92 23.11 -26.43
C GLU A 367 15.72 24.50 -27.03
N ARG A 368 14.46 24.94 -27.24
CA ARG A 368 14.15 26.31 -27.72
C ARG A 368 14.54 27.42 -26.73
N ALA A 369 14.66 27.10 -25.45
CA ALA A 369 15.10 28.02 -24.40
C ALA A 369 16.61 27.93 -24.13
N ASP A 370 17.38 27.20 -24.95
CA ASP A 370 18.81 26.92 -24.75
C ASP A 370 19.10 26.23 -23.39
N TYR A 371 18.21 25.37 -22.93
CA TYR A 371 18.41 24.54 -21.74
C TYR A 371 18.71 23.09 -22.12
N SER A 372 19.52 22.42 -21.30
CA SER A 372 19.71 20.96 -21.33
C SER A 372 19.29 20.35 -20.00
N LEU A 373 19.04 19.03 -19.99
CA LEU A 373 18.69 18.28 -18.78
C LEU A 373 19.75 18.47 -17.67
N SER A 374 21.03 18.44 -18.05
CA SER A 374 22.17 18.69 -17.17
C SER A 374 22.18 20.09 -16.53
N ASN A 375 21.66 21.13 -17.22
CA ASN A 375 21.49 22.46 -16.62
C ASN A 375 20.46 22.39 -15.50
N VAL A 376 19.32 21.74 -15.74
CA VAL A 376 18.24 21.63 -14.74
C VAL A 376 18.68 20.80 -13.54
N HIS A 377 19.38 19.68 -13.77
CA HIS A 377 20.00 18.87 -12.72
C HIS A 377 21.01 19.69 -11.90
N ALA A 378 21.89 20.47 -12.56
CA ALA A 378 22.86 21.32 -11.87
C ALA A 378 22.19 22.40 -11.00
N CYS A 379 21.13 23.05 -11.47
CA CYS A 379 20.38 24.01 -10.65
C CYS A 379 19.72 23.32 -9.44
N ALA A 380 18.93 22.27 -9.71
CA ALA A 380 18.20 21.52 -8.68
C ALA A 380 19.13 20.99 -7.56
N LYS A 381 20.38 20.64 -7.87
CA LYS A 381 21.37 20.17 -6.89
C LYS A 381 21.73 21.20 -5.81
N TYR A 382 21.55 22.49 -6.08
CA TYR A 382 21.97 23.57 -5.16
C TYR A 382 20.80 24.38 -4.59
N ASP A 383 19.63 24.42 -5.24
CA ASP A 383 18.46 25.11 -4.67
C ASP A 383 17.95 24.50 -3.35
N PHE A 384 18.17 23.21 -3.11
CA PHE A 384 17.88 22.58 -1.82
C PHE A 384 19.03 22.69 -0.81
N LYS A 385 20.20 23.21 -1.21
CA LYS A 385 21.35 23.39 -0.32
C LYS A 385 21.40 24.79 0.30
N LEU A 386 20.34 25.09 1.06
CA LEU A 386 20.23 26.20 2.02
C LEU A 386 20.22 27.61 1.40
N GLY A 387 19.49 28.53 2.05
CA GLY A 387 19.42 29.94 1.64
C GLY A 387 20.67 30.75 1.98
N ALA A 388 21.85 30.34 1.52
CA ALA A 388 23.12 31.00 1.81
C ALA A 388 24.08 31.02 0.61
N ALA A 389 24.52 32.23 0.23
CA ALA A 389 25.65 32.55 -0.65
C ALA A 389 25.73 31.80 -2.01
N ILE A 390 25.11 32.39 -3.03
CA ILE A 390 24.82 31.72 -4.31
C ILE A 390 25.96 31.87 -5.35
N GLU A 391 26.92 32.79 -5.24
CA GLU A 391 27.83 33.10 -6.37
C GLU A 391 28.95 32.06 -6.68
N ASP A 392 29.72 31.56 -5.70
CA ASP A 392 30.99 30.82 -5.95
C ASP A 392 30.81 29.36 -6.46
N VAL A 393 29.58 28.87 -6.53
CA VAL A 393 29.27 27.45 -6.84
C VAL A 393 28.96 27.22 -8.32
N TYR A 394 28.23 28.15 -8.94
CA TYR A 394 27.76 28.04 -10.34
C TYR A 394 28.93 28.09 -11.33
N VAL A 395 29.94 28.92 -11.02
CA VAL A 395 31.17 29.07 -11.81
C VAL A 395 31.94 27.75 -11.96
N ARG A 396 31.90 26.87 -10.94
CA ARG A 396 32.60 25.56 -10.96
C ARG A 396 31.90 24.50 -11.83
N LEU A 397 30.69 24.77 -12.32
CA LEU A 397 29.84 23.81 -13.04
C LEU A 397 29.52 24.23 -14.47
N GLY A 398 30.02 25.38 -14.94
CA GLY A 398 29.80 25.85 -16.31
C GLY A 398 28.37 26.34 -16.61
N VAL A 399 27.54 26.55 -15.58
CA VAL A 399 26.19 27.11 -15.70
C VAL A 399 26.16 28.44 -14.97
N SER A 400 25.68 29.52 -15.58
CA SER A 400 25.60 30.81 -14.87
C SER A 400 24.45 30.83 -13.86
N GLU A 401 24.65 31.55 -12.75
CA GLU A 401 23.61 31.78 -11.74
C GLU A 401 22.33 32.39 -12.36
N SER A 402 22.49 33.29 -13.33
CA SER A 402 21.39 33.87 -14.10
C SER A 402 20.56 32.82 -14.86
N LYS A 403 21.20 31.77 -15.41
CA LYS A 403 20.54 30.70 -16.15
C LYS A 403 19.72 29.81 -15.20
N CYS A 404 20.23 29.52 -14.01
CA CYS A 404 19.46 28.78 -13.00
C CYS A 404 18.32 29.58 -12.37
N ARG A 405 18.52 30.88 -12.06
CA ARG A 405 17.43 31.76 -11.61
C ARG A 405 16.28 31.83 -12.64
N ALA A 406 16.58 31.78 -13.94
CA ALA A 406 15.57 31.71 -15.00
C ALA A 406 14.81 30.37 -15.00
N ILE A 407 15.52 29.23 -14.99
CA ILE A 407 14.93 27.88 -14.91
C ILE A 407 14.02 27.74 -13.67
N LEU A 408 14.43 28.26 -12.52
CA LEU A 408 13.63 28.24 -11.29
C LEU A 408 12.35 29.05 -11.38
N ASN A 409 12.41 30.21 -12.01
CA ASN A 409 11.23 31.02 -12.25
C ASN A 409 10.24 30.27 -13.15
N GLU A 410 10.68 29.51 -14.16
CA GLU A 410 9.80 28.65 -14.96
C GLU A 410 9.17 27.50 -14.16
N ILE A 411 9.91 26.84 -13.26
CA ILE A 411 9.35 25.78 -12.40
C ILE A 411 8.32 26.36 -11.40
N LYS A 412 8.55 27.58 -10.93
CA LYS A 412 7.63 28.32 -10.06
C LYS A 412 6.38 28.78 -10.81
N ASP A 413 6.54 29.19 -12.07
CA ASP A 413 5.47 29.66 -12.96
C ASP A 413 4.74 28.56 -13.74
N ARG A 414 5.04 27.27 -13.52
CA ARG A 414 4.49 26.09 -14.24
C ARG A 414 2.97 26.00 -14.42
N ASN A 415 2.19 26.81 -13.70
CA ASN A 415 0.74 26.94 -13.87
C ASN A 415 0.33 27.89 -15.02
N LYS A 416 1.29 28.63 -15.61
CA LYS A 416 1.08 29.49 -16.78
C LYS A 416 1.17 28.65 -18.06
N ARG A 417 0.34 28.95 -19.07
CA ARG A 417 0.45 28.30 -20.39
C ARG A 417 1.77 28.70 -21.04
N SER A 418 2.49 27.71 -21.60
CA SER A 418 3.77 27.79 -22.32
C SER A 418 5.09 27.78 -21.52
N THR A 419 5.15 27.16 -20.34
CA THR A 419 6.42 26.87 -19.63
C THR A 419 7.15 25.64 -20.20
N MET A 420 8.48 25.55 -20.02
CA MET A 420 9.26 24.33 -20.31
C MET A 420 8.79 23.13 -19.48
N VAL A 421 8.43 23.38 -18.23
CA VAL A 421 7.97 22.37 -17.27
C VAL A 421 6.51 22.02 -17.56
N GLU A 422 6.24 20.73 -17.77
CA GLU A 422 4.90 20.18 -18.05
C GLU A 422 4.20 19.67 -16.78
N ASP A 423 4.95 19.11 -15.81
CA ASP A 423 4.42 18.79 -14.48
C ASP A 423 5.51 18.77 -13.39
N LEU A 424 5.06 18.91 -12.14
CA LEU A 424 5.80 18.54 -10.93
C LEU A 424 4.96 17.50 -10.18
N VAL A 425 5.35 16.23 -10.28
CA VAL A 425 4.67 15.13 -9.57
C VAL A 425 5.45 14.81 -8.29
N VAL A 426 4.75 14.69 -7.16
CA VAL A 426 5.38 14.48 -5.84
C VAL A 426 4.80 13.22 -5.20
N LEU A 427 5.64 12.44 -4.53
CA LEU A 427 5.29 11.25 -3.76
C LEU A 427 6.00 11.35 -2.40
N VAL A 428 5.22 11.41 -1.33
CA VAL A 428 5.74 11.54 0.04
C VAL A 428 5.28 10.35 0.86
N ARG A 429 6.23 9.59 1.40
CA ARG A 429 6.00 8.45 2.31
C ARG A 429 6.48 8.84 3.70
N GLY A 430 5.62 8.68 4.71
CA GLY A 430 5.91 9.07 6.11
C GLY A 430 5.68 10.56 6.39
N GLY A 431 5.53 10.91 7.67
CA GLY A 431 5.30 12.29 8.11
C GLY A 431 3.92 12.85 7.77
N ALA A 432 2.89 12.00 7.75
CA ALA A 432 1.57 12.37 7.27
C ALA A 432 0.87 13.37 8.20
N SER A 433 0.94 14.65 7.84
CA SER A 433 -0.07 15.67 8.15
C SER A 433 -0.68 16.18 6.83
N GLU A 434 -1.95 16.57 6.87
CA GLU A 434 -2.62 17.17 5.71
C GLU A 434 -1.93 18.48 5.26
N HIS A 435 -1.31 19.19 6.20
CA HIS A 435 -0.61 20.44 5.94
C HIS A 435 0.68 20.23 5.12
N ILE A 436 1.58 19.36 5.60
CA ILE A 436 2.87 19.09 4.96
C ILE A 436 2.66 18.45 3.59
N THR A 437 1.70 17.52 3.47
CA THR A 437 1.35 16.93 2.17
C THR A 437 0.76 17.98 1.21
N ALA A 438 -0.17 18.84 1.65
CA ALA A 438 -0.71 19.90 0.80
C ALA A 438 0.32 20.94 0.36
N LEU A 439 1.35 21.23 1.18
CA LEU A 439 2.47 22.10 0.81
C LEU A 439 3.41 21.41 -0.20
N ALA A 440 3.80 20.16 0.07
CA ALA A 440 4.62 19.34 -0.81
C ALA A 440 4.01 19.19 -2.22
N TYR A 441 2.68 19.09 -2.33
CA TYR A 441 2.00 19.04 -3.63
C TYR A 441 1.92 20.40 -4.38
N LYS A 442 2.14 21.53 -3.69
CA LYS A 442 1.99 22.89 -4.26
C LYS A 442 3.30 23.54 -4.66
N ALA A 443 4.40 23.28 -3.97
CA ALA A 443 5.69 23.93 -4.19
C ALA A 443 6.83 22.92 -4.45
N LEU A 444 7.98 23.42 -4.91
CA LEU A 444 9.24 22.69 -4.72
C LEU A 444 9.57 22.64 -3.22
N PRO A 445 10.28 21.60 -2.74
CA PRO A 445 10.67 21.54 -1.34
C PRO A 445 11.52 22.75 -0.93
N THR A 446 11.26 23.33 0.24
CA THR A 446 12.11 24.35 0.86
C THR A 446 12.83 23.76 2.06
N ALA A 447 13.91 24.40 2.53
CA ALA A 447 14.62 23.94 3.72
C ALA A 447 13.66 23.85 4.94
N ASP A 448 12.77 24.84 5.10
CA ASP A 448 11.77 24.87 6.17
C ASP A 448 10.77 23.72 6.04
N LEU A 449 10.22 23.48 4.84
CA LEU A 449 9.28 22.37 4.59
C LEU A 449 9.94 21.00 4.84
N MET A 450 11.21 20.84 4.48
CA MET A 450 11.94 19.60 4.74
C MET A 450 12.21 19.38 6.23
N GLN A 451 12.42 20.44 7.01
CA GLN A 451 12.50 20.37 8.47
C GLN A 451 11.15 19.99 9.10
N GLU A 452 10.05 20.67 8.73
CA GLU A 452 8.70 20.34 9.20
C GLU A 452 8.31 18.89 8.84
N TRP A 453 8.65 18.45 7.64
CA TRP A 453 8.47 17.06 7.21
C TRP A 453 9.30 16.08 8.05
N GLY A 454 10.59 16.38 8.29
CA GLY A 454 11.44 15.51 9.11
C GLY A 454 10.93 15.36 10.55
N ASP A 455 10.49 16.45 11.17
CA ASP A 455 9.84 16.43 12.48
C ASP A 455 8.55 15.60 12.46
N ALA A 456 7.73 15.70 11.41
CA ALA A 456 6.53 14.87 11.29
C ALA A 456 6.84 13.37 11.06
N VAL A 457 7.89 13.05 10.28
CA VAL A 457 8.36 11.68 10.06
C VAL A 457 8.86 11.06 11.38
N GLN A 458 9.44 11.85 12.28
CA GLN A 458 9.90 11.37 13.59
C GLN A 458 8.76 10.76 14.43
N TYR A 459 7.55 11.31 14.36
CA TYR A 459 6.37 10.81 15.11
C TYR A 459 5.49 9.83 14.31
N ASN A 460 5.45 9.96 12.97
CA ASN A 460 4.67 9.08 12.09
C ASN A 460 5.54 8.55 10.94
N PRO A 461 6.52 7.67 11.23
CA PRO A 461 7.37 7.10 10.21
C PRO A 461 6.60 6.10 9.34
N ALA A 462 7.00 6.03 8.07
CA ALA A 462 6.68 4.94 7.17
C ALA A 462 7.71 3.81 7.32
N ILE A 463 7.31 2.60 6.91
CA ILE A 463 8.22 1.47 6.73
C ILE A 463 8.84 1.63 5.34
N VAL A 464 10.14 1.94 5.29
CA VAL A 464 10.86 2.34 4.07
C VAL A 464 11.60 1.16 3.44
N LYS A 465 12.38 0.43 4.24
CA LYS A 465 13.06 -0.79 3.81
C LYS A 465 12.68 -1.93 4.76
N VAL A 466 12.54 -3.13 4.23
CA VAL A 466 12.15 -4.34 4.99
C VAL A 466 13.02 -5.53 4.65
N LYS A 467 13.15 -6.43 5.62
CA LYS A 467 13.50 -7.83 5.43
C LYS A 467 12.34 -8.65 5.96
N VAL A 468 11.86 -9.56 5.14
CA VAL A 468 10.60 -10.27 5.38
C VAL A 468 10.83 -11.78 5.36
N GLU A 469 10.07 -12.51 6.16
CA GLU A 469 9.99 -13.97 6.07
C GLU A 469 8.56 -14.43 5.75
N PRO A 470 8.38 -15.55 5.04
CA PRO A 470 7.06 -16.09 4.74
C PRO A 470 6.26 -16.43 6.00
N LEU A 471 4.96 -16.17 5.97
CA LEU A 471 4.07 -16.33 7.13
C LEU A 471 4.07 -17.74 7.73
N TYR A 472 4.36 -18.76 6.90
CA TYR A 472 4.47 -20.16 7.32
C TYR A 472 5.66 -20.45 8.26
N GLU A 473 6.63 -19.54 8.40
CA GLU A 473 7.73 -19.69 9.37
C GLU A 473 7.29 -19.37 10.82
N LEU A 474 6.19 -18.62 11.01
CA LEU A 474 5.57 -18.41 12.32
C LEU A 474 4.83 -19.66 12.85
N VAL A 475 4.58 -20.66 12.01
CA VAL A 475 3.89 -21.90 12.39
C VAL A 475 4.87 -22.89 13.01
N THR A 476 5.11 -22.73 14.31
CA THR A 476 6.03 -23.54 15.10
C THR A 476 5.37 -24.81 15.66
N ALA A 477 6.19 -25.81 16.01
CA ALA A 477 5.74 -27.00 16.74
C ALA A 477 5.45 -26.74 18.23
N THR A 478 5.80 -25.57 18.77
CA THR A 478 5.51 -25.20 20.17
C THR A 478 4.09 -24.64 20.31
N ASP A 479 3.59 -23.94 19.30
CA ASP A 479 2.31 -23.23 19.36
C ASP A 479 1.16 -23.99 18.66
N PHE A 480 1.51 -24.88 17.71
CA PHE A 480 0.57 -25.62 16.87
C PHE A 480 0.87 -27.12 16.81
N ALA A 481 -0.18 -27.93 16.97
CA ALA A 481 -0.13 -29.34 16.59
C ALA A 481 -0.03 -29.47 15.05
N PHE A 482 0.62 -30.53 14.56
CA PHE A 482 0.80 -30.81 13.12
C PHE A 482 1.44 -29.67 12.31
N SER A 483 2.28 -28.84 12.95
CA SER A 483 2.91 -27.67 12.33
C SER A 483 3.59 -27.95 10.98
N SER A 484 4.24 -29.11 10.83
CA SER A 484 4.87 -29.53 9.56
C SER A 484 3.87 -29.67 8.41
N THR A 485 2.69 -30.23 8.66
CA THR A 485 1.62 -30.40 7.66
C THR A 485 1.03 -29.04 7.30
N VAL A 486 0.70 -28.22 8.30
CA VAL A 486 0.16 -26.86 8.09
C VAL A 486 1.16 -26.00 7.30
N LYS A 487 2.45 -26.07 7.63
CA LYS A 487 3.53 -25.37 6.92
C LYS A 487 3.65 -25.80 5.45
N GLN A 488 3.51 -27.09 5.16
CA GLN A 488 3.54 -27.59 3.78
C GLN A 488 2.30 -27.15 2.98
N ASN A 489 1.11 -27.24 3.58
CA ASN A 489 -0.13 -26.76 2.96
C ASN A 489 -0.08 -25.24 2.69
N MET A 490 0.46 -24.45 3.63
CA MET A 490 0.67 -23.01 3.43
C MET A 490 1.65 -22.71 2.30
N LYS A 491 2.72 -23.50 2.13
CA LYS A 491 3.65 -23.35 0.99
C LYS A 491 2.95 -23.58 -0.35
N GLN A 492 2.17 -24.65 -0.47
CA GLN A 492 1.41 -24.93 -1.69
C GLN A 492 0.38 -23.84 -1.97
N ALA A 493 -0.39 -23.45 -0.95
CA ALA A 493 -1.39 -22.39 -1.08
C ALA A 493 -0.77 -21.04 -1.46
N LEU A 494 0.49 -20.75 -1.09
CA LEU A 494 1.17 -19.53 -1.49
C LEU A 494 1.53 -19.50 -3.00
N GLU A 495 1.88 -20.66 -3.60
CA GLU A 495 2.07 -20.79 -5.06
C GLU A 495 0.74 -20.70 -5.84
N GLU A 496 -0.37 -21.14 -5.24
CA GLU A 496 -1.71 -20.93 -5.79
C GLU A 496 -2.16 -19.46 -5.66
N PHE A 497 -1.95 -18.84 -4.50
CA PHE A 497 -2.32 -17.45 -4.21
C PHE A 497 -1.56 -16.44 -5.08
N GLN A 498 -0.25 -16.64 -5.31
CA GLN A 498 0.54 -15.81 -6.23
C GLN A 498 -0.07 -15.81 -7.65
N ARG A 499 -0.62 -16.94 -8.09
CA ARG A 499 -1.23 -17.03 -9.42
C ARG A 499 -2.58 -16.34 -9.47
N GLU A 500 -3.42 -16.46 -8.43
CA GLU A 500 -4.73 -15.80 -8.37
C GLU A 500 -4.63 -14.28 -8.24
N PHE A 501 -3.67 -13.75 -7.47
CA PHE A 501 -3.50 -12.31 -7.24
C PHE A 501 -2.74 -11.54 -8.34
N SER A 502 -2.35 -12.20 -9.43
CA SER A 502 -1.62 -11.55 -10.52
C SER A 502 -2.54 -10.63 -11.35
N PRO A 503 -2.21 -9.34 -11.57
CA PRO A 503 -3.02 -8.42 -12.38
C PRO A 503 -3.21 -8.82 -13.85
N CYS A 504 -2.49 -9.84 -14.33
CA CYS A 504 -2.61 -10.38 -15.68
C CYS A 504 -3.99 -10.99 -16.00
N HIS A 505 -4.80 -11.32 -14.97
CA HIS A 505 -6.19 -11.80 -15.13
C HIS A 505 -7.17 -10.69 -15.50
N CYS A 506 -6.80 -9.43 -15.27
CA CYS A 506 -7.60 -8.29 -15.71
C CYS A 506 -7.60 -8.21 -17.24
N ALA A 507 -8.74 -7.82 -17.81
CA ALA A 507 -8.83 -7.39 -19.21
C ALA A 507 -8.03 -6.09 -19.41
N PRO A 508 -7.53 -5.80 -20.63
CA PRO A 508 -6.63 -4.69 -20.84
C PRO A 508 -7.39 -3.36 -20.81
N CYS A 509 -6.89 -2.40 -20.04
CA CYS A 509 -7.36 -1.02 -20.10
C CYS A 509 -6.91 -0.36 -21.40
N HIS A 510 -7.76 0.47 -22.00
CA HIS A 510 -7.39 1.32 -23.13
C HIS A 510 -6.46 2.46 -22.69
N GLY A 511 -5.86 3.17 -23.66
CA GLY A 511 -5.09 4.39 -23.38
C GLY A 511 -3.88 4.21 -22.47
N ASN A 512 -3.26 3.01 -22.47
CA ASN A 512 -2.21 2.60 -21.54
C ASN A 512 -2.58 2.70 -20.05
N GLY A 513 -3.88 2.60 -19.74
CA GLY A 513 -4.35 2.44 -18.36
C GLY A 513 -3.68 1.24 -17.68
N VAL A 514 -3.41 1.37 -16.39
CA VAL A 514 -2.83 0.29 -15.58
C VAL A 514 -3.97 -0.47 -14.89
N PRO A 515 -4.22 -1.75 -15.26
CA PRO A 515 -5.19 -2.57 -14.55
C PRO A 515 -4.64 -2.94 -13.17
N VAL A 516 -5.47 -2.85 -12.15
CA VAL A 516 -5.14 -3.22 -10.77
C VAL A 516 -6.23 -4.13 -10.22
N LEU A 517 -5.85 -5.37 -9.94
CA LEU A 517 -6.71 -6.35 -9.29
C LEU A 517 -6.91 -5.98 -7.81
N LYS A 518 -8.15 -6.00 -7.36
CA LYS A 518 -8.57 -5.89 -5.96
C LYS A 518 -9.55 -7.04 -5.68
N GLU A 519 -9.08 -8.10 -5.03
CA GLU A 519 -9.86 -9.31 -4.78
C GLU A 519 -10.44 -9.91 -6.07
N SER A 520 -11.74 -9.72 -6.34
CA SER A 520 -12.47 -10.23 -7.50
C SER A 520 -12.88 -9.16 -8.53
N ARG A 521 -12.36 -7.93 -8.41
CA ARG A 521 -12.59 -6.82 -9.36
C ARG A 521 -11.29 -6.21 -9.89
N CYS A 522 -11.34 -5.70 -11.12
CA CYS A 522 -10.23 -4.96 -11.73
C CYS A 522 -10.59 -3.49 -11.94
N ASP A 523 -9.80 -2.60 -11.33
CA ASP A 523 -9.86 -1.15 -11.55
C ASP A 523 -8.87 -0.76 -12.66
N CYS A 524 -9.25 0.15 -13.57
CA CYS A 524 -8.31 0.79 -14.49
C CYS A 524 -7.81 2.14 -13.97
N ILE A 525 -6.51 2.29 -13.74
CA ILE A 525 -5.89 3.59 -13.45
C ILE A 525 -5.64 4.31 -14.78
N CYS A 526 -6.52 5.27 -15.12
CA CYS A 526 -6.45 6.03 -16.36
C CYS A 526 -5.41 7.17 -16.29
N PRO A 527 -4.57 7.36 -17.32
CA PRO A 527 -3.68 8.53 -17.40
C PRO A 527 -4.47 9.84 -17.54
N VAL A 528 -3.89 10.96 -17.11
CA VAL A 528 -4.52 12.28 -17.26
C VAL A 528 -4.81 12.59 -18.74
N GLY A 529 -6.07 12.91 -19.03
CA GLY A 529 -6.58 13.11 -20.39
C GLY A 529 -7.51 11.99 -20.88
N PHE A 530 -7.45 10.81 -20.24
CA PHE A 530 -8.33 9.67 -20.48
C PHE A 530 -9.41 9.57 -19.39
N ARG A 531 -10.61 9.13 -19.78
CA ARG A 531 -11.80 8.98 -18.93
C ARG A 531 -12.60 7.74 -19.36
N GLY A 532 -13.64 7.40 -18.62
CA GLY A 532 -14.44 6.20 -18.82
C GLY A 532 -13.92 5.00 -18.02
N PRO A 533 -14.74 3.95 -17.82
CA PRO A 533 -14.38 2.80 -16.99
C PRO A 533 -13.18 1.99 -17.52
N ALA A 534 -12.89 2.03 -18.83
CA ALA A 534 -11.72 1.39 -19.44
C ALA A 534 -10.64 2.37 -19.90
N CYS A 535 -10.76 3.67 -19.56
CA CYS A 535 -9.90 4.74 -20.07
C CYS A 535 -10.03 4.96 -21.59
N GLU A 536 -11.19 4.65 -22.15
CA GLU A 536 -11.49 4.71 -23.58
C GLU A 536 -11.76 6.13 -24.11
N ILE A 537 -12.26 7.04 -23.26
CA ILE A 537 -12.66 8.39 -23.66
C ILE A 537 -11.46 9.33 -23.62
N THR A 538 -10.98 9.77 -24.79
CA THR A 538 -9.87 10.73 -24.93
C THR A 538 -10.10 11.73 -26.05
N SER A 539 -9.37 12.85 -26.02
CA SER A 539 -9.30 13.80 -27.14
C SER A 539 -8.04 13.64 -27.99
N ARG A 540 -7.15 12.69 -27.65
CA ARG A 540 -5.93 12.39 -28.41
C ARG A 540 -6.27 11.46 -29.59
N GLN A 541 -5.75 11.76 -30.78
CA GLN A 541 -5.81 10.87 -31.95
C GLN A 541 -4.57 9.95 -31.97
N ASN A 542 -4.67 8.79 -32.63
CA ASN A 542 -3.60 7.78 -32.76
C ASN A 542 -2.92 7.45 -31.43
N VAL A 543 -3.70 6.94 -30.48
CA VAL A 543 -3.16 6.49 -29.19
C VAL A 543 -2.29 5.25 -29.42
N LEU A 544 -1.04 5.30 -28.96
CA LEU A 544 -0.12 4.17 -28.94
C LEU A 544 -0.52 3.24 -27.80
N THR A 545 -0.46 1.93 -28.04
CA THR A 545 -0.80 0.91 -27.04
C THR A 545 0.46 0.12 -26.72
N ASP A 546 0.88 0.14 -25.47
CA ASP A 546 2.06 -0.58 -24.99
C ASP A 546 1.71 -2.04 -24.69
N GLY A 547 2.57 -2.95 -25.13
CA GLY A 547 2.40 -4.38 -24.95
C GLY A 547 2.49 -4.79 -23.48
N LYS A 548 1.57 -5.64 -23.02
CA LYS A 548 1.64 -6.26 -21.69
C LYS A 548 1.43 -7.76 -21.76
N TRP A 549 2.06 -8.46 -20.82
CA TRP A 549 2.00 -9.91 -20.71
C TRP A 549 0.61 -10.40 -20.31
N ASN A 550 0.17 -11.49 -20.95
CA ASN A 550 -0.87 -12.34 -20.38
C ASN A 550 -0.36 -13.10 -19.14
N CYS A 551 -1.23 -13.86 -18.50
CA CYS A 551 -0.80 -14.73 -17.41
C CYS A 551 0.12 -15.85 -17.89
N TRP A 552 1.08 -16.20 -17.03
CA TRP A 552 1.88 -17.39 -17.19
C TRP A 552 1.00 -18.64 -17.33
N SER A 553 1.39 -19.53 -18.26
CA SER A 553 0.82 -20.86 -18.35
C SER A 553 1.01 -21.65 -17.05
N ASN A 554 0.22 -22.71 -16.89
CA ASN A 554 0.58 -23.75 -15.94
C ASN A 554 1.97 -24.32 -16.27
N TRP A 555 2.66 -24.79 -15.23
CA TRP A 555 3.90 -25.55 -15.38
C TRP A 555 3.66 -26.82 -16.19
N SER A 556 4.59 -27.16 -17.08
CA SER A 556 4.65 -28.49 -17.69
C SER A 556 4.81 -29.57 -16.63
N SER A 557 4.39 -30.80 -16.95
CA SER A 557 4.84 -31.98 -16.21
C SER A 557 6.37 -32.01 -16.10
N CYS A 558 6.88 -32.51 -14.98
CA CYS A 558 8.33 -32.63 -14.79
C CYS A 558 8.91 -33.61 -15.83
N SER A 559 9.85 -33.13 -16.63
CA SER A 559 10.51 -33.92 -17.68
C SER A 559 12.01 -33.62 -17.68
N GLY A 560 12.85 -34.65 -17.59
CA GLY A 560 14.30 -34.48 -17.50
C GLY A 560 14.77 -33.65 -16.29
N GLY A 561 14.02 -33.67 -15.17
CA GLY A 561 14.32 -32.87 -13.98
C GLY A 561 14.03 -31.37 -14.12
N ARG A 562 13.19 -30.98 -15.10
CA ARG A 562 12.81 -29.58 -15.35
C ARG A 562 11.33 -29.46 -15.66
N LYS A 563 10.74 -28.33 -15.24
CA LYS A 563 9.38 -27.89 -15.59
C LYS A 563 9.45 -26.51 -16.24
N THR A 564 8.67 -26.27 -17.29
CA THR A 564 8.66 -25.01 -18.05
C THR A 564 7.29 -24.33 -18.00
N ARG A 565 7.26 -23.01 -18.13
CA ARG A 565 6.04 -22.23 -18.37
C ARG A 565 6.31 -21.10 -19.36
N GLN A 566 5.26 -20.63 -20.02
CA GLN A 566 5.32 -19.62 -21.09
C GLN A 566 4.25 -18.55 -20.90
N ARG A 567 4.48 -17.37 -21.49
CA ARG A 567 3.52 -16.26 -21.59
C ARG A 567 3.67 -15.54 -22.92
N GLN A 568 2.68 -14.75 -23.30
CA GLN A 568 2.59 -14.05 -24.58
C GLN A 568 2.30 -12.56 -24.36
N CYS A 569 2.87 -11.72 -25.23
CA CYS A 569 2.72 -10.27 -25.19
C CYS A 569 1.41 -9.84 -25.86
N THR A 570 0.28 -10.17 -25.23
CA THR A 570 -1.06 -10.09 -25.86
C THR A 570 -2.16 -9.49 -24.98
N ASN A 571 -1.86 -8.99 -23.77
CA ASN A 571 -2.88 -8.43 -22.85
C ASN A 571 -2.60 -6.96 -22.41
N PRO A 572 -2.55 -5.97 -23.33
CA PRO A 572 -2.80 -6.06 -24.77
C PRO A 572 -1.52 -6.31 -25.59
N PRO A 573 -1.61 -6.62 -26.90
CA PRO A 573 -0.45 -6.57 -27.79
C PRO A 573 -0.05 -5.11 -28.09
N PRO A 574 1.23 -4.84 -28.42
CA PRO A 574 1.68 -3.50 -28.78
C PRO A 574 1.05 -3.04 -30.11
N GLN A 575 0.61 -1.78 -30.18
CA GLN A 575 -0.01 -1.19 -31.38
C GLN A 575 0.44 0.26 -31.62
N ASN A 576 0.38 0.70 -32.87
CA ASN A 576 0.70 2.05 -33.32
C ASN A 576 2.11 2.54 -32.92
N GLY A 577 3.06 1.62 -32.73
CA GLY A 577 4.44 1.92 -32.29
C GLY A 577 4.65 1.92 -30.78
N GLY A 578 3.69 1.47 -29.97
CA GLY A 578 3.87 1.27 -28.53
C GLY A 578 4.92 0.20 -28.18
N SER A 579 5.44 0.24 -26.96
CA SER A 579 6.58 -0.57 -26.54
C SER A 579 6.28 -2.07 -26.46
N PRO A 580 7.24 -2.96 -26.78
CA PRO A 580 7.09 -4.40 -26.56
C PRO A 580 7.13 -4.74 -25.06
N CYS A 581 6.63 -5.93 -24.69
CA CYS A 581 6.61 -6.36 -23.30
C CYS A 581 8.04 -6.57 -22.73
N PRO A 582 8.37 -6.03 -21.55
CA PRO A 582 9.68 -6.22 -20.93
C PRO A 582 9.84 -7.57 -20.22
N GLY A 583 11.04 -8.15 -20.25
CA GLY A 583 11.38 -9.40 -19.58
C GLY A 583 11.13 -10.67 -20.42
N PRO A 584 11.33 -11.87 -19.85
CA PRO A 584 11.31 -13.13 -20.60
C PRO A 584 9.89 -13.62 -20.91
N ASP A 585 9.72 -14.32 -22.02
CA ASP A 585 8.49 -15.00 -22.46
C ASP A 585 8.36 -16.44 -21.92
N SER A 586 9.47 -17.03 -21.50
CA SER A 586 9.58 -18.41 -21.01
C SER A 586 10.39 -18.48 -19.72
N GLU A 587 10.01 -19.42 -18.86
CA GLU A 587 10.68 -19.68 -17.58
C GLU A 587 10.86 -21.18 -17.37
N THR A 588 11.97 -21.59 -16.76
CA THR A 588 12.27 -22.99 -16.45
C THR A 588 12.75 -23.11 -15.01
N LEU A 589 12.13 -24.02 -14.26
CA LEU A 589 12.58 -24.42 -12.92
C LEU A 589 12.95 -25.90 -12.90
N ASN A 590 13.84 -26.27 -11.99
CA ASN A 590 14.19 -27.67 -11.77
C ASN A 590 13.11 -28.35 -10.92
N CYS A 591 12.95 -29.66 -11.13
CA CYS A 591 12.07 -30.56 -10.39
C CYS A 591 12.72 -31.96 -10.30
#